data_AF-A0A699Z2T0-F1
#
_entry.id   AF-A0A699Z2T0-F1
#
_cell.length_a   1.000
_cell.length_b   1.000
_cell.length_c   1.000
_cell.angle_alpha   90.00
_cell.angle_beta   90.00
_cell.angle_gamma   90.00
#
_symmetry.space_group_name_H-M   'P 1'
#
loop_
_entity.id
_entity.type
_entity.pdbx_description
1 polymer ?
#
loop_
_entity_poly.entity_id
_entity_poly.type
_entity_poly.pdbx_seq_one_letter_code
_entity_poly.pdbx_strand_id
1 'polypeptide(L)'
;MSMQIAAAKLPLGLARGLARGLSTQGTAAQGAAFASSATQQVQEVVAGSQVSPALPQRSPTVFGINAGSIASAIRLNAAASPYQTAPVRSMSILAASKMVGAGCATIALAGVGAGLGVMFGSLINGAARNPNIAKQLVGYALLGFALTESIALFSLLVVFLILFA
;
A
#
# COMPACT_ATOMS: atom_id res chain seq x y z
N MET A 1 9.68 -1.59 -57.52
CA MET A 1 10.77 -2.19 -56.72
C MET A 1 11.15 -1.18 -55.66
N SER A 2 11.18 -1.40 -54.35
CA SER A 2 10.68 -2.42 -53.43
C SER A 2 10.89 -1.76 -52.07
N MET A 3 9.94 -1.88 -51.14
CA MET A 3 10.08 -1.37 -49.78
C MET A 3 11.30 -1.95 -49.07
N GLN A 4 11.99 -1.16 -48.24
CA GLN A 4 12.82 -1.71 -47.18
C GLN A 4 12.69 -0.89 -45.89
N ILE A 5 11.81 -1.40 -45.03
CA ILE A 5 11.52 -0.96 -43.67
C ILE A 5 12.71 -1.36 -42.78
N ALA A 6 13.29 -0.38 -42.08
CA ALA A 6 14.34 -0.60 -41.10
C ALA A 6 13.72 -1.19 -39.81
N ALA A 7 13.82 -2.51 -39.65
CA ALA A 7 13.47 -3.20 -38.41
C ALA A 7 14.55 -2.95 -37.34
N ALA A 8 14.21 -2.14 -36.34
CA ALA A 8 15.01 -1.98 -35.13
C ALA A 8 15.04 -3.31 -34.35
N LYS A 9 16.13 -4.04 -34.55
CA LYS A 9 16.41 -5.35 -33.94
C LYS A 9 16.83 -5.13 -32.48
N LEU A 10 15.86 -5.00 -31.56
CA LEU A 10 16.17 -4.95 -30.12
C LEU A 10 16.79 -6.29 -29.68
N PRO A 11 17.93 -6.29 -28.96
CA PRO A 11 18.60 -7.52 -28.55
C PRO A 11 17.78 -8.23 -27.46
N LEU A 12 17.27 -9.40 -27.81
CA LEU A 12 16.50 -10.35 -27.00
C LEU A 12 17.33 -11.02 -25.88
N GLY A 13 18.32 -10.32 -25.33
CA GLY A 13 19.21 -10.77 -24.25
C GLY A 13 19.03 -10.01 -22.94
N LEU A 14 18.58 -8.75 -22.99
CA LEU A 14 18.40 -7.92 -21.79
C LEU A 14 17.20 -8.38 -20.93
N ALA A 15 16.20 -9.00 -21.56
CA ALA A 15 15.00 -9.48 -20.87
C ALA A 15 15.24 -10.73 -20.00
N ARG A 16 16.34 -11.48 -20.20
CA ARG A 16 16.59 -12.74 -19.50
C ARG A 16 17.46 -12.58 -18.24
N GLY A 17 18.22 -11.49 -18.13
CA GLY A 17 19.05 -11.19 -16.96
C GLY A 17 18.29 -10.63 -15.77
N LEU A 18 17.23 -9.83 -16.02
CA LEU A 18 16.45 -9.19 -14.96
C LEU A 18 15.57 -10.19 -14.18
N ALA A 19 15.22 -11.33 -14.76
CA ALA A 19 14.34 -12.33 -14.15
C ALA A 19 15.05 -13.30 -13.19
N ARG A 20 16.40 -13.33 -13.15
CA ARG A 20 17.18 -14.28 -12.32
C ARG A 20 17.87 -13.66 -11.10
N GLY A 21 17.83 -12.35 -10.93
CA GLY A 21 18.64 -11.66 -9.93
C GLY A 21 18.02 -11.48 -8.54
N LEU A 22 16.76 -11.87 -8.31
CA LEU A 22 16.02 -11.41 -7.12
C LEU A 22 15.64 -12.52 -6.10
N SER A 23 16.02 -13.77 -6.30
CA SER A 23 15.55 -14.88 -5.45
C SER A 23 16.56 -15.48 -4.47
N THR A 24 17.75 -14.90 -4.27
CA THR A 24 18.80 -15.54 -3.44
C THR A 24 19.47 -14.64 -2.39
N GLN A 25 18.78 -13.65 -1.84
CA GLN A 25 19.31 -12.87 -0.71
C GLN A 25 18.38 -12.96 0.49
N GLY A 26 18.48 -14.06 1.24
CA GLY A 26 17.61 -14.29 2.39
C GLY A 26 17.97 -15.47 3.27
N THR A 27 19.24 -15.64 3.67
CA THR A 27 19.63 -16.60 4.74
C THR A 27 20.96 -16.22 5.43
N ALA A 28 20.88 -15.43 6.50
CA ALA A 28 21.76 -15.41 7.70
C ALA A 28 21.27 -14.25 8.58
N ALA A 29 20.55 -14.41 9.70
CA ALA A 29 20.83 -15.16 10.93
C ALA A 29 22.10 -14.70 11.65
N GLN A 30 21.99 -13.61 12.40
CA GLN A 30 22.71 -13.31 13.65
C GLN A 30 21.82 -12.30 14.40
N GLY A 31 21.18 -12.58 15.54
CA GLY A 31 21.57 -13.48 16.61
C GLY A 31 22.32 -12.69 17.68
N ALA A 32 21.61 -11.83 18.42
CA ALA A 32 22.11 -11.21 19.65
C ALA A 32 20.96 -11.13 20.66
N ALA A 33 20.70 -12.28 21.30
CA ALA A 33 19.90 -12.37 22.50
C ALA A 33 20.68 -11.69 23.64
N PHE A 34 20.22 -10.51 24.08
CA PHE A 34 20.63 -9.97 25.35
C PHE A 34 19.89 -10.71 26.46
N ALA A 35 20.68 -11.30 27.34
CA ALA A 35 20.26 -12.00 28.54
C ALA A 35 19.38 -11.11 29.42
N SER A 36 18.18 -11.61 29.72
CA SER A 36 17.34 -11.12 30.81
C SER A 36 17.87 -11.73 32.12
N SER A 37 18.76 -10.99 32.79
CA SER A 37 19.03 -11.20 34.21
C SER A 37 18.16 -10.24 35.03
N ALA A 38 17.35 -10.82 35.89
CA ALA A 38 16.82 -10.24 37.12
C ALA A 38 15.92 -8.99 37.01
N THR A 39 14.60 -9.25 36.94
CA THR A 39 13.62 -8.48 37.73
C THR A 39 12.52 -9.41 38.20
N GLN A 40 12.61 -9.86 39.46
CA GLN A 40 11.47 -10.34 40.23
C GLN A 40 10.45 -9.19 40.35
N GLN A 41 9.20 -9.42 39.93
CA GLN A 41 8.08 -8.68 40.47
C GLN A 41 7.00 -9.64 40.96
N VAL A 42 6.67 -9.42 42.22
CA VAL A 42 5.70 -10.09 43.07
C VAL A 42 4.30 -9.69 42.62
N GLN A 43 3.41 -10.66 42.44
CA GLN A 43 1.96 -10.46 42.49
C GLN A 43 1.38 -11.57 43.36
N GLU A 44 0.87 -11.17 44.52
CA GLU A 44 0.37 -12.06 45.57
C GLU A 44 -1.18 -12.04 45.63
N VAL A 45 -1.76 -13.25 45.80
CA VAL A 45 -3.04 -13.65 46.43
C VAL A 45 -4.37 -13.33 45.70
N VAL A 46 -5.11 -14.39 45.32
CA VAL A 46 -6.38 -14.82 45.92
C VAL A 46 -6.68 -16.28 45.53
N ALA A 47 -7.07 -17.06 46.53
CA ALA A 47 -7.23 -18.50 46.52
C ALA A 47 -8.38 -19.01 45.65
N GLY A 48 -8.09 -20.06 44.89
CA GLY A 48 -9.05 -20.96 44.26
C GLY A 48 -8.37 -22.30 44.03
N SER A 49 -8.43 -23.18 45.03
CA SER A 49 -7.93 -24.54 44.99
C SER A 49 -8.42 -25.28 43.74
N GLN A 50 -7.49 -25.69 42.88
CA GLN A 50 -7.64 -26.94 42.12
C GLN A 50 -6.28 -27.65 42.09
N VAL A 51 -5.98 -28.30 43.22
CA VAL A 51 -5.10 -29.46 43.23
C VAL A 51 -5.83 -30.57 42.47
N SER A 52 -5.44 -30.83 41.23
CA SER A 52 -5.81 -32.03 40.49
C SER A 52 -4.54 -32.79 40.13
N PRO A 53 -4.50 -34.11 40.35
CA PRO A 53 -3.29 -34.91 40.44
C PRO A 53 -2.52 -34.92 39.12
N ALA A 54 -1.18 -34.96 39.22
CA ALA A 54 -0.28 -35.17 38.10
C ALA A 54 -0.60 -36.51 37.42
N LEU A 55 -1.49 -36.51 36.42
CA LEU A 55 -1.47 -37.54 35.40
C LEU A 55 -0.14 -37.36 34.64
N PRO A 56 0.64 -38.43 34.42
CA PRO A 56 1.76 -38.35 33.51
C PRO A 56 1.22 -37.94 32.15
N GLN A 57 1.48 -36.69 31.73
CA GLN A 57 1.27 -36.23 30.36
C GLN A 57 2.21 -37.05 29.46
N ARG A 58 1.82 -38.29 29.16
CA ARG A 58 2.44 -39.08 28.11
C ARG A 58 1.98 -38.48 26.80
N SER A 59 2.57 -37.36 26.42
CA SER A 59 2.33 -36.79 25.10
C SER A 59 2.75 -37.84 24.08
N PRO A 60 1.85 -38.25 23.17
CA PRO A 60 2.11 -39.37 22.28
C PRO A 60 3.34 -39.01 21.45
N THR A 61 4.41 -39.75 21.71
CA THR A 61 5.65 -39.64 20.95
C THR A 61 5.52 -40.61 19.80
N VAL A 62 4.86 -40.18 18.74
CA VAL A 62 4.79 -40.96 17.49
C VAL A 62 6.06 -40.62 16.73
N PHE A 63 6.87 -41.64 16.44
CA PHE A 63 8.10 -41.49 15.68
C PHE A 63 9.13 -40.54 16.32
N GLY A 64 9.28 -40.59 17.65
CA GLY A 64 10.24 -39.74 18.37
C GLY A 64 9.84 -38.27 18.51
N ILE A 65 8.70 -37.86 17.94
CA ILE A 65 8.23 -36.48 17.98
C ILE A 65 7.12 -36.35 19.03
N ASN A 66 7.39 -35.56 20.07
CA ASN A 66 6.43 -35.30 21.13
C ASN A 66 5.37 -34.30 20.64
N ALA A 67 4.08 -34.60 20.79
CA ALA A 67 2.99 -33.68 20.40
C ALA A 67 3.11 -32.27 21.00
N GLY A 68 3.68 -32.13 22.20
CA GLY A 68 4.00 -30.85 22.81
C GLY A 68 5.07 -30.06 22.06
N SER A 69 6.08 -30.73 21.49
CA SER A 69 7.09 -30.07 20.65
C SER A 69 6.52 -29.55 19.32
N ILE A 70 5.55 -30.26 18.73
CA ILE A 70 4.84 -29.83 17.51
C ILE A 70 3.92 -28.66 17.85
N ALA A 71 3.17 -28.76 18.95
CA ALA A 71 2.31 -27.68 19.43
C ALA A 71 3.12 -26.42 19.74
N SER A 72 4.28 -26.56 20.41
CA SER A 72 5.20 -25.44 20.66
C SER A 72 5.79 -24.89 19.36
N ALA A 73 6.24 -25.72 18.41
CA ALA A 73 6.74 -25.26 17.13
C ALA A 73 5.67 -24.51 16.30
N ILE A 74 4.42 -24.99 16.31
CA ILE A 74 3.28 -24.32 15.66
C ILE A 74 2.96 -23.00 16.37
N ARG A 75 3.00 -22.94 17.71
CA ARG A 75 2.80 -21.69 18.47
C ARG A 75 3.91 -20.68 18.23
N LEU A 76 5.16 -21.13 18.15
CA LEU A 76 6.33 -20.31 17.81
C LEU A 76 6.23 -19.77 16.38
N ASN A 77 5.75 -20.58 15.43
CA ASN A 77 5.54 -20.15 14.04
C ASN A 77 4.30 -19.26 13.87
N ALA A 78 3.23 -19.49 14.64
CA ALA A 78 2.05 -18.61 14.67
C ALA A 78 2.39 -17.24 15.26
N ALA A 79 3.31 -17.17 16.22
CA ALA A 79 3.88 -15.91 16.73
C ALA A 79 4.81 -15.24 15.70
N ALA A 80 5.31 -15.98 14.70
CA ALA A 80 6.11 -15.47 13.60
C ALA A 80 5.28 -14.95 12.41
N SER A 81 3.95 -14.87 12.53
CA SER A 81 3.15 -14.11 11.56
C SER A 81 3.64 -12.66 11.58
N PRO A 82 4.28 -12.16 10.50
CA PRO A 82 5.01 -10.88 10.50
C PRO A 82 4.09 -9.65 10.64
N TYR A 83 2.77 -9.88 10.76
CA TYR A 83 1.74 -8.89 10.99
C TYR A 83 1.09 -8.94 12.37
N GLN A 84 1.36 -9.95 13.21
CA GLN A 84 0.58 -10.22 14.44
C GLN A 84 1.22 -9.70 15.73
N THR A 85 2.42 -9.08 15.71
CA THR A 85 3.10 -8.67 16.96
C THR A 85 3.64 -7.24 16.90
N ALA A 86 2.75 -6.26 17.08
CA ALA A 86 2.96 -5.05 17.89
C ALA A 86 1.95 -3.97 17.45
N PRO A 87 1.17 -3.38 18.38
CA PRO A 87 0.26 -2.27 18.08
C PRO A 87 0.95 -1.00 17.52
N VAL A 88 2.29 -0.97 17.51
CA VAL A 88 3.10 0.15 17.01
C VAL A 88 3.29 0.12 15.48
N ARG A 89 3.23 -1.06 14.84
CA ARG A 89 3.43 -1.20 13.38
C ARG A 89 2.15 -0.92 12.57
N SER A 90 0.97 -1.10 13.18
CA SER A 90 -0.30 -0.82 12.50
C SER A 90 -0.46 0.66 12.15
N MET A 91 0.09 1.58 12.97
CA MET A 91 0.06 3.02 12.67
C MET A 91 0.95 3.39 11.48
N SER A 92 2.11 2.74 11.29
CA SER A 92 3.00 3.07 10.16
C SER A 92 2.47 2.55 8.82
N ILE A 93 1.84 1.37 8.79
CA ILE A 93 1.19 0.84 7.57
C ILE A 93 -0.06 1.64 7.21
N LEU A 94 -0.83 2.13 8.19
CA LEU A 94 -1.97 3.05 7.98
C LEU A 94 -1.50 4.40 7.43
N ALA A 95 -0.43 4.98 7.99
CA ALA A 95 0.12 6.23 7.47
C ALA A 95 0.64 6.05 6.03
N ALA A 96 1.35 4.95 5.74
CA ALA A 96 1.83 4.65 4.40
C ALA A 96 0.68 4.44 3.41
N SER A 97 -0.38 3.71 3.79
CA SER A 97 -1.52 3.46 2.93
C SER A 97 -2.34 4.72 2.63
N LYS A 98 -2.49 5.64 3.60
CA LYS A 98 -3.11 6.96 3.40
C LYS A 98 -2.36 7.77 2.34
N MET A 99 -1.03 7.84 2.43
CA MET A 99 -0.20 8.60 1.47
C MET A 99 -0.29 8.03 0.05
N VAL A 100 -0.30 6.70 -0.08
CA VAL A 100 -0.45 6.04 -1.40
C VAL A 100 -1.86 6.24 -1.96
N GLY A 101 -2.90 6.07 -1.15
CA GLY A 101 -4.29 6.29 -1.55
C GLY A 101 -4.55 7.73 -1.98
N ALA A 102 -4.03 8.70 -1.24
CA ALA A 102 -4.11 10.11 -1.60
C ALA A 102 -3.40 10.41 -2.92
N GLY A 103 -2.21 9.85 -3.14
CA GLY A 103 -1.49 9.99 -4.41
C GLY A 103 -2.29 9.46 -5.60
N CYS A 104 -2.85 8.25 -5.49
CA CYS A 104 -3.69 7.69 -6.56
C CYS A 104 -4.97 8.52 -6.80
N ALA A 105 -5.57 9.07 -5.76
CA ALA A 105 -6.76 9.92 -5.89
C ALA A 105 -6.49 11.22 -6.65
N THR A 106 -5.26 11.77 -6.61
CA THR A 106 -4.93 12.99 -7.37
C THR A 106 -4.92 12.81 -8.90
N ILE A 107 -4.90 11.58 -9.41
CA ILE A 107 -4.92 11.31 -10.86
C ILE A 107 -6.21 11.86 -11.50
N ALA A 108 -7.30 11.98 -10.74
CA ALA A 108 -8.54 12.58 -11.20
C ALA A 108 -8.37 14.01 -11.75
N LEU A 109 -7.37 14.76 -11.27
CA LEU A 109 -7.09 16.13 -11.73
C LEU A 109 -6.54 16.18 -13.16
N ALA A 110 -5.99 15.07 -13.67
CA ALA A 110 -5.55 14.99 -15.06
C ALA A 110 -6.73 15.16 -16.04
N GLY A 111 -7.90 14.65 -15.68
CA GLY A 111 -9.12 14.80 -16.49
C GLY A 111 -9.62 16.25 -16.55
N VAL A 112 -9.50 16.97 -15.43
CA VAL A 112 -9.83 18.41 -15.34
C VAL A 112 -8.92 19.22 -16.26
N GLY A 113 -7.60 18.97 -16.22
CA GLY A 113 -6.65 19.66 -17.08
C GLY A 113 -6.91 19.42 -18.58
N ALA A 114 -7.21 18.18 -18.96
CA ALA A 114 -7.58 17.85 -20.34
C ALA A 114 -8.89 18.53 -20.77
N GLY A 115 -9.92 18.52 -19.90
CA GLY A 115 -11.20 19.17 -20.16
C GLY A 115 -11.08 20.69 -20.34
N LEU A 116 -10.31 21.35 -19.47
CA LEU A 116 -10.03 22.78 -19.57
C LEU A 116 -9.30 23.14 -20.86
N GLY A 117 -8.32 22.33 -21.29
CA GLY A 117 -7.62 22.52 -22.56
C GLY A 117 -8.56 22.53 -23.76
N VAL A 118 -9.51 21.61 -23.82
CA VAL A 118 -10.52 21.53 -24.88
C VAL A 118 -11.50 22.71 -24.81
N MET A 119 -11.90 23.11 -23.61
CA MET A 119 -12.81 24.24 -23.37
C MET A 119 -12.20 25.54 -23.89
N PHE A 120 -10.97 25.86 -23.48
CA PHE A 120 -10.30 27.10 -23.89
C PHE A 120 -9.90 27.05 -25.36
N GLY A 121 -9.52 25.89 -25.90
CA GLY A 121 -9.28 25.71 -27.34
C GLY A 121 -10.53 26.00 -28.19
N SER A 122 -11.69 25.52 -27.74
CA SER A 122 -12.97 25.78 -28.42
C SER A 122 -13.41 27.24 -28.31
N LEU A 123 -13.13 27.89 -27.16
CA LEU A 123 -13.38 29.31 -26.96
C LEU A 123 -12.57 30.19 -27.93
N ILE A 124 -11.26 29.95 -28.06
CA ILE A 124 -10.39 30.73 -28.96
C ILE A 124 -10.85 30.55 -30.42
N ASN A 125 -11.12 29.31 -30.84
CA ASN A 125 -11.60 29.05 -32.19
C ASN A 125 -12.98 29.69 -32.47
N GLY A 126 -13.88 29.66 -31.47
CA GLY A 126 -15.19 30.30 -31.56
C GLY A 126 -15.09 31.84 -31.65
N ALA A 127 -14.25 32.45 -30.81
CA ALA A 127 -14.02 33.89 -30.81
C ALA A 127 -13.30 34.38 -32.08
N ALA A 128 -12.38 33.58 -32.63
CA ALA A 128 -11.68 33.89 -33.87
C ALA A 128 -12.62 33.89 -35.10
N ARG A 129 -13.65 33.03 -35.10
CA ARG A 129 -14.62 32.93 -36.21
C ARG A 129 -15.68 34.03 -36.17
N ASN A 130 -16.10 34.45 -34.99
CA ASN A 130 -17.08 35.52 -34.85
C ASN A 130 -16.77 36.40 -33.61
N PRO A 131 -16.01 37.49 -33.78
CA PRO A 131 -15.59 38.34 -32.66
C PRO A 131 -16.75 39.13 -32.03
N ASN A 132 -17.87 39.31 -32.73
CA ASN A 132 -19.02 40.07 -32.21
C ASN A 132 -19.67 39.36 -31.00
N ILE A 133 -19.75 38.02 -31.04
CA ILE A 133 -20.32 37.21 -29.94
C ILE A 133 -19.26 36.77 -28.91
N ALA A 134 -17.99 37.17 -29.08
CA ALA A 134 -16.89 36.69 -28.26
C ALA A 134 -17.09 36.99 -26.77
N LYS A 135 -17.65 38.16 -26.43
CA LYS A 135 -17.91 38.55 -25.02
C LYS A 135 -18.91 37.62 -24.32
N GLN A 136 -19.93 37.16 -25.05
CA GLN A 136 -20.91 36.20 -24.54
C GLN A 136 -20.31 34.79 -24.44
N LEU A 137 -19.50 34.38 -25.42
CA LEU A 137 -18.77 33.11 -25.41
C LEU A 137 -17.80 33.01 -24.23
N VAL A 138 -17.06 34.09 -23.92
CA VAL A 138 -16.19 34.15 -22.73
C VAL A 138 -17.03 34.05 -21.46
N GLY A 139 -18.22 34.64 -21.40
CA GLY A 139 -19.15 34.47 -20.26
C GLY A 139 -19.55 33.01 -20.03
N TYR A 140 -19.93 32.28 -21.09
CA TYR A 140 -20.24 30.86 -21.00
C TYR A 140 -19.02 29.99 -20.68
N ALA A 141 -17.85 30.35 -21.21
CA ALA A 141 -16.60 29.68 -20.90
C ALA A 141 -16.19 29.86 -19.44
N LEU A 142 -16.35 31.06 -18.87
CA LEU A 142 -16.07 31.30 -17.45
C LEU A 142 -17.05 30.57 -16.53
N LEU A 143 -18.32 30.43 -16.93
CA LEU A 143 -19.27 29.57 -16.24
C LEU A 143 -18.80 28.10 -16.26
N GLY A 144 -18.45 27.58 -17.44
CA GLY A 144 -17.92 26.23 -17.59
C GLY A 144 -16.60 25.99 -16.82
N PHE A 145 -15.72 27.01 -16.79
CA PHE A 145 -14.50 27.03 -15.99
C PHE A 145 -14.82 26.91 -14.49
N ALA A 146 -15.73 27.73 -13.98
CA ALA A 146 -16.14 27.68 -12.57
C ALA A 146 -16.73 26.31 -12.18
N LEU A 147 -17.52 25.71 -13.06
CA LEU A 147 -18.05 24.35 -12.83
C LEU A 147 -16.93 23.29 -12.84
N THR A 148 -15.98 23.40 -13.77
CA THR A 148 -14.84 22.47 -13.87
C THR A 148 -13.90 22.61 -12.66
N GLU A 149 -13.66 23.83 -12.19
CA GLU A 149 -12.90 24.09 -10.95
C GLU A 149 -13.63 23.55 -9.72
N SER A 150 -14.96 23.65 -9.65
CA SER A 150 -15.72 23.04 -8.56
C SER A 150 -15.51 21.52 -8.49
N ILE A 151 -15.47 20.85 -9.65
CA ILE A 151 -15.20 19.40 -9.72
C ILE A 151 -13.74 19.09 -9.35
N ALA A 152 -12.79 19.92 -9.78
CA ALA A 152 -11.38 19.80 -9.44
C ALA A 152 -11.15 19.92 -7.93
N LEU A 153 -11.74 20.95 -7.33
CA LEU A 153 -11.69 21.23 -5.90
C LEU A 153 -12.42 20.16 -5.10
N PHE A 154 -13.51 19.61 -5.62
CA PHE A 154 -14.17 18.45 -5.01
C PHE A 154 -13.27 17.22 -4.99
N SER A 155 -12.54 16.94 -6.07
CA SER A 155 -11.55 15.86 -6.09
C SER A 155 -10.43 16.11 -5.07
N LEU A 156 -9.94 17.34 -4.95
CA LEU A 156 -8.93 17.71 -3.96
C LEU A 156 -9.47 17.63 -2.52
N LEU A 157 -10.76 17.92 -2.30
CA LEU A 157 -11.42 17.72 -1.02
C LEU A 157 -11.31 16.25 -0.59
N VAL A 158 -11.62 15.30 -1.50
CA VAL A 158 -11.49 13.87 -1.20
C VAL A 158 -10.04 13.49 -0.90
N VAL A 159 -9.07 14.04 -1.63
CA VAL A 159 -7.63 13.83 -1.34
C VAL A 159 -7.26 14.34 0.06
N PHE A 160 -7.71 15.53 0.44
CA PHE A 160 -7.47 16.09 1.76
C PHE A 160 -8.20 15.32 2.87
N LEU A 161 -9.39 14.79 2.59
CA LEU A 161 -10.09 13.90 3.50
C LEU A 161 -9.26 12.63 3.75
N ILE A 162 -8.68 12.03 2.71
CA ILE A 162 -7.82 10.85 2.86
C ILE A 162 -6.55 11.15 3.65
N LEU A 163 -5.98 12.36 3.57
CA LEU A 163 -4.77 12.71 4.34
C LEU A 163 -5.05 13.11 5.78
N PHE A 164 -6.12 13.87 6.03
CA PHE A 164 -6.34 14.54 7.31
C PHE A 164 -7.52 13.99 8.14
N ALA A 165 -8.39 13.17 7.56
CA ALA A 165 -9.39 12.38 8.30
C ALA A 165 -8.91 10.94 8.52
#